data_AF-A0A7S0QW21-F1
#
_entry.id   AF-A0A7S0QW21-F1
#
_cell.length_a   1.000
_cell.length_b   1.000
_cell.length_c   1.000
_cell.angle_alpha   90.00
_cell.angle_beta   90.00
_cell.angle_gamma   90.00
#
_symmetry.space_group_name_H-M   'P 1'
#
loop_
_entity.id
_entity.type
_entity.pdbx_description
1 polymer ?
#
loop_
_entity_poly.entity_id
_entity_poly.type
_entity_poly.pdbx_seq_one_letter_code
_entity_poly.pdbx_strand_id
1 'polypeptide(L)'
;MPSQMLHRKPIVVGGILLLCCSLPVFSNTPEFAEELFQRAEKLVNTDDMPSDEDLAQAYELYKQAADSGHPGSQEAVGLMLLSGVGTEVDVPRGILHLYFASAANSTLAQMALGYRHAFGLGVPKSCQAAVLYYAAPAQAVVRLASRGAPLPGIERVRLSVDHDTNYNPHREKEMVQYYQYSADMGNVEAQTAVGQLLNVGARGMEQDYSQAAHYFLQAAAVGDMDAISHLGHMYANGLGVEADNETALEYFWRGAEKGHAHALYGLGYMYLAGAGVEKNVLKAQQFFTKAADQGSADAHFHLGMLQVTGALGAPDFPKAFHHLSAAGQSAHLLAIYNLALMQLGGLGVPVSCPTALALLKSVAERGLWSQVLERAHAHYLRGAPDRAALEYLRAAEMGLELGQSNAAYLLERAGRGDPARRERALAQALHYHQRAADQGNVNSLLRIGDAYYYGRGTPEDLNKSVAVYRQATTMRSAQAMFNLGVLHEHGRGLPQDLHLAKRYYDMARTTHPDSAVPVTLALLKLSLHHLYINNREAAHASAAWVLRNAEALILVALAGTLGVVLHLRSARTRRRLAEAADEQ
;
A
#
# COMPACT_ATOMS: atom_id res chain seq x y z
N MET A 1 37.12 -2.57 40.82
CA MET A 1 37.64 -1.42 41.60
C MET A 1 36.59 -1.07 42.64
N PRO A 2 36.94 -0.91 43.93
CA PRO A 2 35.93 -0.75 44.97
C PRO A 2 35.35 0.66 44.96
N SER A 3 34.04 0.72 45.15
CA SER A 3 33.17 1.89 45.21
C SER A 3 33.60 2.84 46.32
N GLN A 4 33.89 4.10 45.99
CA GLN A 4 34.08 5.15 46.99
C GLN A 4 32.73 5.52 47.60
N MET A 5 32.50 5.09 48.85
CA MET A 5 31.48 5.65 49.73
C MET A 5 31.86 7.09 50.09
N LEU A 6 31.16 8.07 49.52
CA LEU A 6 31.20 9.45 50.01
C LEU A 6 30.39 9.53 51.32
N HIS A 7 31.09 9.50 52.45
CA HIS A 7 30.53 9.88 53.75
C HIS A 7 30.10 11.35 53.72
N ARG A 8 28.79 11.63 53.67
CA ARG A 8 28.27 12.97 53.98
C ARG A 8 28.28 13.16 55.50
N LYS A 9 28.99 14.18 55.97
CA LYS A 9 28.90 14.65 57.36
C LYS A 9 27.48 15.21 57.62
N PRO A 10 26.90 14.98 58.81
CA PRO A 10 25.61 15.59 59.15
C PRO A 10 25.79 17.10 59.35
N ILE A 11 24.94 17.89 58.71
CA ILE A 11 24.80 19.31 58.98
C ILE A 11 23.84 19.42 60.17
N VAL A 12 24.35 19.89 61.32
CA VAL A 12 23.54 20.23 62.48
C VAL A 12 23.21 21.71 62.41
N VAL A 13 21.95 22.03 62.14
CA VAL A 13 21.36 23.34 62.43
C VAL A 13 20.14 23.09 63.31
N GLY A 14 20.22 23.52 64.57
CA GLY A 14 19.06 23.59 65.46
C GLY A 14 18.47 22.24 65.92
N GLY A 15 19.26 21.36 66.54
CA GLY A 15 18.75 20.42 67.56
C GLY A 15 17.67 19.40 67.16
N ILE A 16 17.41 19.15 65.88
CA ILE A 16 16.47 18.10 65.43
C ILE A 16 17.23 17.09 64.56
N LEU A 17 17.31 15.86 65.05
CA LEU A 17 17.82 14.70 64.32
C LEU A 17 16.78 14.30 63.27
N LEU A 18 16.91 14.80 62.03
CA LEU A 18 16.11 14.29 60.91
C LEU A 18 16.65 12.91 60.53
N LEU A 19 15.94 11.85 60.96
CA LEU A 19 16.07 10.52 60.37
C LEU A 19 15.81 10.67 58.86
N CYS A 20 16.86 10.49 58.04
CA CYS A 20 16.67 10.21 56.63
C CYS A 20 15.97 8.84 56.53
N CYS A 21 14.65 8.86 56.34
CA CYS A 21 13.97 7.74 55.69
C CYS A 21 14.66 7.52 54.34
N SER A 22 15.28 6.35 54.18
CA SER A 22 15.67 5.79 52.91
C SER A 22 14.42 5.55 52.07
N LEU A 23 13.99 6.59 51.35
CA LEU A 23 13.15 6.40 50.16
C LEU A 23 13.99 5.62 49.14
N PRO A 24 13.43 4.59 48.48
CA PRO A 24 14.14 3.94 47.38
C PRO A 24 14.37 4.99 46.31
N VAL A 25 15.64 5.34 46.09
CA VAL A 25 16.04 6.06 44.89
C VAL A 25 15.74 5.10 43.74
N PHE A 26 14.61 5.32 43.06
CA PHE A 26 14.38 4.72 41.75
C PHE A 26 15.60 5.09 40.91
N SER A 27 16.40 4.08 40.57
CA SER A 27 17.54 4.24 39.70
C SER A 27 17.00 4.55 38.30
N ASN A 28 16.86 5.84 37.99
CA ASN A 28 16.68 6.36 36.63
C ASN A 28 17.99 6.17 35.83
N THR A 29 18.47 4.94 35.76
CA THR A 29 19.63 4.55 34.96
C THR A 29 19.13 4.09 33.60
N PRO A 30 19.78 4.52 32.49
CA PRO A 30 19.44 4.04 31.15
C PRO A 30 19.37 2.51 31.02
N GLU A 31 20.22 1.80 31.78
CA GLU A 31 20.26 0.32 31.83
C GLU A 31 18.95 -0.29 32.37
N PHE A 32 18.33 0.34 33.37
CA PHE A 32 17.06 -0.13 33.93
C PHE A 32 15.90 0.09 32.94
N ALA A 33 15.91 1.22 32.24
CA ALA A 33 14.92 1.51 31.21
C ALA A 33 15.03 0.55 30.02
N GLU A 34 16.25 0.17 29.62
CA GLU A 34 16.51 -0.87 28.61
C GLU A 34 16.01 -2.24 29.09
N GLU A 35 16.25 -2.63 30.34
CA GLU A 35 15.76 -3.91 30.87
C GLU A 35 14.22 -3.99 30.81
N LEU A 36 13.53 -2.92 31.21
CA LEU A 36 12.07 -2.82 31.13
C LEU A 36 11.58 -2.91 29.68
N PHE A 37 12.25 -2.24 28.74
CA PHE A 37 11.94 -2.32 27.31
C PHE A 37 12.08 -3.76 26.79
N GLN A 38 13.20 -4.43 27.08
CA GLN A 38 13.43 -5.82 26.65
C GLN A 38 12.43 -6.80 27.24
N ARG A 39 11.97 -6.57 28.48
CA ARG A 39 10.89 -7.36 29.09
C ARG A 39 9.57 -7.17 28.34
N ALA A 40 9.23 -5.94 27.97
CA ALA A 40 8.03 -5.65 27.19
C ALA A 40 8.09 -6.28 25.79
N GLU A 41 9.23 -6.16 25.10
CA GLU A 41 9.43 -6.78 23.77
C GLU A 41 9.26 -8.30 23.81
N LYS A 42 9.63 -8.98 24.91
CA LYS A 42 9.41 -10.43 25.06
C LYS A 42 7.93 -10.82 25.15
N LEU A 43 7.08 -9.95 25.67
CA LEU A 43 5.63 -10.18 25.73
C LEU A 43 4.98 -9.94 24.36
N VAL A 44 5.48 -8.95 23.62
CA VAL A 44 4.89 -8.56 22.33
C VAL A 44 5.46 -9.37 21.16
N ASN A 45 6.75 -9.75 21.18
CA ASN A 45 7.43 -10.47 20.09
C ASN A 45 7.54 -11.96 20.39
N THR A 46 6.40 -12.60 20.59
CA THR A 46 6.25 -14.05 20.66
C THR A 46 5.87 -14.62 19.28
N ASP A 47 6.17 -15.91 19.05
CA ASP A 47 5.71 -16.63 17.85
C ASP A 47 4.18 -16.75 17.82
N ASP A 48 3.57 -16.87 19.01
CA ASP A 48 2.12 -16.88 19.21
C ASP A 48 1.52 -15.46 19.27
N MET A 49 0.20 -15.35 19.10
CA MET A 49 -0.51 -14.08 19.21
C MET A 49 -0.56 -13.64 20.70
N PRO A 50 -0.05 -12.44 21.06
CA PRO A 50 -0.06 -11.98 22.45
C PRO A 50 -1.49 -11.76 22.93
N SER A 51 -1.81 -12.25 24.13
CA SER A 51 -3.14 -12.05 24.70
C SER A 51 -3.40 -10.57 25.02
N ASP A 52 -4.68 -10.20 25.20
CA ASP A 52 -5.04 -8.84 25.63
C ASP A 52 -4.37 -8.48 26.98
N GLU A 53 -4.11 -9.49 27.84
CA GLU A 53 -3.38 -9.33 29.11
C GLU A 53 -1.87 -9.10 28.88
N ASP A 54 -1.24 -9.85 27.97
CA ASP A 54 0.17 -9.65 27.60
C ASP A 54 0.39 -8.25 27.03
N LEU A 55 -0.53 -7.78 26.17
CA LEU A 55 -0.48 -6.44 25.60
C LEU A 55 -0.66 -5.35 26.67
N ALA A 56 -1.57 -5.54 27.62
CA ALA A 56 -1.74 -4.60 28.74
C ALA A 56 -0.52 -4.58 29.68
N GLN A 57 0.08 -5.74 29.94
CA GLN A 57 1.31 -5.83 30.74
C GLN A 57 2.50 -5.18 30.02
N ALA A 58 2.64 -5.42 28.72
CA ALA A 58 3.66 -4.78 27.90
C ALA A 58 3.52 -3.25 27.91
N TYR A 59 2.29 -2.74 27.83
CA TYR A 59 2.01 -1.30 27.92
C TYR A 59 2.57 -0.68 29.20
N GLU A 60 2.32 -1.28 30.37
CA GLU A 60 2.82 -0.75 31.64
C GLU A 60 4.36 -0.80 31.75
N LEU A 61 4.99 -1.84 31.20
CA LEU A 61 6.46 -1.93 31.13
C LEU A 61 7.05 -0.86 30.20
N TYR A 62 6.48 -0.69 29.00
CA TYR A 62 6.91 0.38 28.09
C TYR A 62 6.71 1.75 28.73
N LYS A 63 5.60 1.99 29.41
CA LYS A 63 5.32 3.26 30.09
C LYS A 63 6.38 3.59 31.14
N GLN A 64 6.73 2.66 32.02
CA GLN A 64 7.80 2.86 33.02
C GLN A 64 9.16 3.16 32.37
N ALA A 65 9.48 2.47 31.28
CA ALA A 65 10.70 2.72 30.50
C ALA A 65 10.66 4.09 29.79
N ALA A 66 9.50 4.48 29.24
CA ALA A 66 9.29 5.75 28.56
C ALA A 66 9.39 6.94 29.52
N ASP A 67 8.88 6.80 30.74
CA ASP A 67 9.01 7.78 31.84
C ASP A 67 10.48 7.96 32.25
N SER A 68 11.29 6.93 32.07
CA SER A 68 12.75 6.96 32.24
C SER A 68 13.51 7.50 31.02
N GLY A 69 12.81 7.87 29.95
CA GLY A 69 13.39 8.46 28.74
C GLY A 69 13.78 7.47 27.63
N HIS A 70 13.38 6.19 27.72
CA HIS A 70 13.73 5.20 26.69
C HIS A 70 13.00 5.47 25.36
N PRO A 71 13.73 5.69 24.24
CA PRO A 71 13.13 6.17 23.00
C PRO A 71 12.25 5.14 22.31
N GLY A 72 12.64 3.86 22.31
CA GLY A 72 11.81 2.77 21.75
C GLY A 72 10.51 2.58 22.53
N SER A 73 10.54 2.84 23.83
CA SER A 73 9.34 2.75 24.68
C SER A 73 8.42 3.95 24.49
N GLN A 74 8.98 5.16 24.31
CA GLN A 74 8.19 6.32 23.93
C GLN A 74 7.47 6.09 22.59
N GLU A 75 8.14 5.49 21.62
CA GLU A 75 7.50 5.07 20.37
C GLU A 75 6.37 4.07 20.60
N ALA A 76 6.63 2.99 21.34
CA ALA A 76 5.65 1.93 21.61
C ALA A 76 4.42 2.45 22.35
N VAL A 77 4.61 3.20 23.45
CA VAL A 77 3.52 3.83 24.21
C VAL A 77 2.71 4.78 23.33
N GLY A 78 3.40 5.60 22.52
CA GLY A 78 2.77 6.49 21.55
C GLY A 78 1.85 5.73 20.62
N LEU A 79 2.33 4.65 20.02
CA LEU A 79 1.55 3.81 19.10
C LEU A 79 0.37 3.12 19.78
N MET A 80 0.56 2.56 20.97
CA MET A 80 -0.48 1.85 21.72
C MET A 80 -1.62 2.78 22.11
N LEU A 81 -1.31 4.00 22.58
CA LEU A 81 -2.32 5.02 22.90
C LEU A 81 -3.07 5.52 21.66
N LEU A 82 -2.42 5.55 20.50
CA LEU A 82 -3.05 6.00 19.24
C LEU A 82 -3.95 4.93 18.61
N SER A 83 -3.55 3.66 18.71
CA SER A 83 -4.24 2.52 18.10
C SER A 83 -5.23 1.84 19.04
N GLY A 84 -5.11 2.04 20.35
CA GLY A 84 -5.91 1.35 21.37
C GLY A 84 -5.49 -0.10 21.59
N VAL A 85 -4.28 -0.48 21.17
CA VAL A 85 -3.73 -1.84 21.39
C VAL A 85 -3.18 -1.91 22.81
N GLY A 86 -3.69 -2.84 23.63
CA GLY A 86 -3.25 -3.06 25.01
C GLY A 86 -3.64 -1.94 26.00
N THR A 87 -4.31 -0.89 25.56
CA THR A 87 -4.71 0.26 26.39
C THR A 87 -5.87 1.02 25.75
N GLU A 88 -6.48 1.96 26.50
CA GLU A 88 -7.50 2.84 25.95
C GLU A 88 -6.90 3.91 25.03
N VAL A 89 -7.69 4.37 24.05
CA VAL A 89 -7.23 5.38 23.08
C VAL A 89 -7.06 6.74 23.77
N ASP A 90 -5.85 7.29 23.72
CA ASP A 90 -5.51 8.63 24.20
C ASP A 90 -4.66 9.36 23.16
N VAL A 91 -5.34 10.07 22.26
CA VAL A 91 -4.68 10.73 21.13
C VAL A 91 -3.66 11.79 21.57
N PRO A 92 -3.99 12.72 22.50
CA PRO A 92 -3.03 13.74 22.94
C PRO A 92 -1.77 13.16 23.60
N ARG A 93 -1.90 12.20 24.53
CA ARG A 93 -0.71 11.58 25.15
C ARG A 93 0.08 10.76 24.15
N GLY A 94 -0.59 10.04 23.25
CA GLY A 94 0.07 9.28 22.19
C GLY A 94 0.95 10.18 21.32
N ILE A 95 0.44 11.33 20.88
CA ILE A 95 1.19 12.32 20.08
C ILE A 95 2.36 12.92 20.88
N LEU A 96 2.18 13.20 22.17
CA LEU A 96 3.25 13.70 23.03
C LEU A 96 4.43 12.73 23.07
N HIS A 97 4.17 11.43 23.26
CA HIS A 97 5.21 10.40 23.22
C HIS A 97 5.90 10.30 21.86
N LEU A 98 5.18 10.49 20.75
CA LEU A 98 5.80 10.57 19.42
C LEU A 98 6.74 11.78 19.29
N TYR A 99 6.45 12.93 19.89
CA TYR A 99 7.38 14.06 19.88
C TYR A 99 8.68 13.73 20.62
N PHE A 100 8.61 13.07 21.79
CA PHE A 100 9.81 12.62 22.51
C PHE A 100 10.60 11.59 21.71
N ALA A 101 9.92 10.58 21.14
CA ALA A 101 10.57 9.58 20.30
C ALA A 101 11.22 10.20 19.05
N SER A 102 10.56 11.16 18.41
CA SER A 102 11.11 11.89 17.25
C SER A 102 12.33 12.73 17.63
N ALA A 103 12.34 13.35 18.81
CA ALA A 103 13.50 14.07 19.33
C ALA A 103 14.70 13.14 19.58
N ALA A 104 14.42 11.87 19.88
CA ALA A 104 15.42 10.80 19.96
C ALA A 104 15.72 10.12 18.60
N ASN A 105 15.38 10.76 17.48
CA ASN A 105 15.59 10.27 16.10
C ASN A 105 14.84 8.98 15.73
N SER A 106 13.73 8.65 16.39
CA SER A 106 12.84 7.58 15.88
C SER A 106 12.30 7.97 14.51
N THR A 107 12.63 7.17 13.49
CA THR A 107 12.13 7.37 12.13
C THR A 107 10.64 7.07 12.04
N LEU A 108 10.13 6.10 12.82
CA LEU A 108 8.71 5.81 12.88
C LEU A 108 7.94 7.02 13.41
N ALA A 109 8.41 7.61 14.51
CA ALA A 109 7.79 8.79 15.09
C ALA A 109 7.85 10.00 14.14
N GLN A 110 8.97 10.19 13.43
CA GLN A 110 9.08 11.21 12.38
C GLN A 110 8.06 10.99 11.25
N MET A 111 7.92 9.76 10.74
CA MET A 111 6.90 9.43 9.73
C MET A 111 5.48 9.72 10.24
N ALA A 112 5.17 9.27 11.46
CA ALA A 112 3.86 9.47 12.08
C ALA A 112 3.53 10.96 12.32
N LEU A 113 4.47 11.75 12.83
CA LEU A 113 4.29 13.20 13.02
C LEU A 113 4.18 13.94 11.68
N GLY A 114 4.97 13.54 10.69
CA GLY A 114 4.88 14.08 9.32
C GLY A 114 3.48 13.86 8.74
N TYR A 115 2.95 12.65 8.84
CA TYR A 115 1.58 12.32 8.44
C TYR A 115 0.54 13.14 9.22
N ARG A 116 0.66 13.21 10.54
CA ARG A 116 -0.30 13.92 11.39
C ARG A 116 -0.35 15.42 11.09
N HIS A 117 0.79 16.07 10.89
CA HIS A 117 0.83 17.47 10.48
C HIS A 117 0.34 17.71 9.04
N ALA A 118 0.57 16.76 8.13
CA ALA A 118 0.09 16.86 6.75
C ALA A 118 -1.45 16.88 6.67
N PHE A 119 -2.11 16.07 7.51
CA PHE A 119 -3.57 15.89 7.49
C PHE A 119 -4.31 16.62 8.63
N GLY A 120 -3.60 17.13 9.64
CA GLY A 120 -4.20 17.81 10.80
C GLY A 120 -4.79 16.86 11.86
N LEU A 121 -4.14 15.72 12.09
CA LEU A 121 -4.67 14.63 12.92
C LEU A 121 -4.23 14.75 14.38
N GLY A 122 -5.05 15.44 15.19
CA GLY A 122 -4.73 15.72 16.59
C GLY A 122 -3.64 16.77 16.78
N VAL A 123 -3.17 17.39 15.69
CA VAL A 123 -2.20 18.47 15.65
C VAL A 123 -2.63 19.51 14.61
N PRO A 124 -2.17 20.78 14.71
CA PRO A 124 -2.42 21.77 13.66
C PRO A 124 -1.91 21.30 12.30
N LYS A 125 -2.77 21.40 11.29
CA LYS A 125 -2.41 21.10 9.90
C LYS A 125 -1.38 22.11 9.41
N SER A 126 -0.18 21.63 9.08
CA SER A 126 0.94 22.47 8.64
C SER A 126 1.82 21.70 7.68
N CYS A 127 1.90 22.21 6.44
CA CYS A 127 2.76 21.61 5.42
C CYS A 127 4.24 21.76 5.80
N GLN A 128 4.63 22.92 6.33
CA GLN A 128 6.00 23.19 6.75
C GLN A 128 6.44 22.24 7.87
N ALA A 129 5.59 22.02 8.88
CA ALA A 129 5.88 21.05 9.94
C ALA A 129 5.98 19.63 9.39
N ALA A 130 5.06 19.24 8.50
CA ALA A 130 5.09 17.92 7.87
C ALA A 130 6.38 17.69 7.06
N VAL A 131 6.81 18.68 6.29
CA VAL A 131 8.07 18.64 5.53
C VAL A 131 9.28 18.42 6.45
N LEU A 132 9.34 19.12 7.59
CA LEU A 132 10.44 18.95 8.55
C LEU A 132 10.55 17.51 9.05
N TYR A 133 9.42 16.88 9.38
CA TYR A 133 9.40 15.51 9.86
C TYR A 133 9.67 14.48 8.76
N TYR A 134 9.22 14.69 7.51
CA TYR A 134 9.54 13.79 6.40
C TYR A 134 10.94 13.97 5.82
N ALA A 135 11.59 15.13 6.03
CA ALA A 135 12.92 15.40 5.50
C ALA A 135 13.98 14.44 6.03
N ALA A 136 13.99 14.17 7.35
CA ALA A 136 14.98 13.28 7.96
C ALA A 136 14.87 11.81 7.48
N PRO A 137 13.68 11.17 7.47
CA PRO A 137 13.48 9.87 6.85
C PRO A 137 13.87 9.86 5.36
N ALA A 138 13.42 10.84 4.57
CA ALA A 138 13.76 10.92 3.14
C ALA A 138 15.28 11.02 2.91
N GLN A 139 15.98 11.83 3.72
CA GLN A 139 17.43 11.96 3.66
C GLN A 139 18.14 10.65 4.08
N ALA A 140 17.60 9.89 5.03
CA ALA A 140 18.12 8.57 5.37
C ALA A 140 18.03 7.60 4.18
N VAL A 141 16.90 7.59 3.46
CA VAL A 141 16.75 6.77 2.24
C VAL A 141 17.73 7.22 1.15
N VAL A 142 17.86 8.53 0.92
CA VAL A 142 18.80 9.09 -0.06
C VAL A 142 20.24 8.73 0.26
N ARG A 143 20.66 8.81 1.54
CA ARG A 143 22.01 8.42 1.96
C ARG A 143 22.32 6.96 1.67
N LEU A 144 21.34 6.06 1.82
CA LEU A 144 21.49 4.65 1.46
C LEU A 144 21.59 4.49 -0.06
N ALA A 145 20.67 5.10 -0.80
CA ALA A 145 20.65 5.04 -2.26
C ALA A 145 21.93 5.61 -2.90
N SER A 146 22.45 6.74 -2.40
CA SER A 146 23.69 7.34 -2.92
C SER A 146 24.95 6.50 -2.66
N ARG A 147 24.92 5.57 -1.71
CA ARG A 147 26.02 4.63 -1.45
C ARG A 147 25.89 3.33 -2.26
N GLY A 148 24.88 3.22 -3.13
CA GLY A 148 24.57 1.97 -3.83
C GLY A 148 24.06 0.86 -2.92
N ALA A 149 23.65 1.19 -1.68
CA ALA A 149 23.08 0.19 -0.78
C ALA A 149 21.69 -0.21 -1.29
N PRO A 150 21.36 -1.52 -1.30
CA PRO A 150 20.05 -1.97 -1.75
C PRO A 150 18.96 -1.38 -0.85
N LEU A 151 17.92 -0.84 -1.48
CA LEU A 151 16.69 -0.47 -0.80
C LEU A 151 15.79 -1.71 -0.70
N PRO A 152 14.98 -1.83 0.37
CA PRO A 152 14.13 -2.99 0.54
C PRO A 152 13.09 -3.08 -0.60
N GLY A 153 13.06 -4.21 -1.30
CA GLY A 153 12.10 -4.51 -2.35
C GLY A 153 10.73 -4.87 -1.79
N ILE A 154 10.06 -3.90 -1.15
CA ILE A 154 8.81 -4.16 -0.41
C ILE A 154 7.67 -4.35 -1.40
N GLU A 155 7.11 -5.56 -1.41
CA GLU A 155 5.89 -5.85 -2.17
C GLU A 155 4.69 -5.14 -1.51
N ARG A 156 4.02 -4.28 -2.28
CA ARG A 156 2.87 -3.50 -1.80
C ARG A 156 1.57 -4.23 -2.12
N VAL A 157 1.28 -5.27 -1.36
CA VAL A 157 0.06 -6.06 -1.51
C VAL A 157 -1.09 -5.45 -0.71
N ARG A 158 -2.18 -5.11 -1.40
CA ARG A 158 -3.41 -4.65 -0.76
C ARG A 158 -4.35 -5.84 -0.54
N LEU A 159 -4.76 -6.06 0.69
CA LEU A 159 -5.70 -7.11 1.04
C LEU A 159 -7.09 -6.74 0.52
N SER A 160 -7.73 -7.67 -0.20
CA SER A 160 -9.09 -7.53 -0.69
C SER A 160 -9.74 -8.90 -0.82
N VAL A 161 -11.07 -8.92 -0.90
CA VAL A 161 -11.85 -10.16 -1.10
C VAL A 161 -11.44 -10.86 -2.40
N ASP A 162 -11.14 -10.09 -3.45
CA ASP A 162 -10.77 -10.65 -4.76
C ASP A 162 -9.35 -11.24 -4.74
N HIS A 163 -8.42 -10.61 -3.99
CA HIS A 163 -7.04 -11.06 -3.88
C HIS A 163 -6.91 -12.35 -3.05
N ASP A 164 -7.74 -12.51 -2.03
CA ASP A 164 -7.78 -13.72 -1.18
C ASP A 164 -8.12 -15.00 -1.99
N THR A 165 -8.75 -14.87 -3.15
CA THR A 165 -9.17 -16.02 -3.97
C THR A 165 -8.16 -16.43 -5.05
N ASN A 166 -7.20 -15.57 -5.40
CA ASN A 166 -6.32 -15.76 -6.57
C ASN A 166 -4.80 -15.70 -6.26
N TYR A 167 -4.41 -15.30 -5.04
CA TYR A 167 -2.99 -15.23 -4.67
C TYR A 167 -2.45 -16.62 -4.27
N ASN A 168 -1.59 -17.19 -5.12
CA ASN A 168 -0.85 -18.41 -4.81
C ASN A 168 0.65 -18.08 -4.70
N PRO A 169 1.21 -17.92 -3.48
CA PRO A 169 2.61 -17.59 -3.26
C PRO A 169 3.59 -18.65 -3.81
N HIS A 170 3.12 -19.86 -4.13
CA HIS A 170 3.95 -20.87 -4.80
C HIS A 170 4.35 -20.45 -6.23
N ARG A 171 3.51 -19.67 -6.94
CA ARG A 171 3.77 -19.31 -8.34
C ARG A 171 4.99 -18.41 -8.54
N GLU A 172 5.31 -17.54 -7.58
CA GLU A 172 6.47 -16.64 -7.72
C GLU A 172 7.80 -17.36 -7.46
N LYS A 173 7.86 -18.24 -6.46
CA LYS A 173 9.03 -19.10 -6.23
C LYS A 173 9.26 -20.05 -7.41
N GLU A 174 8.19 -20.58 -7.99
CA GLU A 174 8.24 -21.37 -9.23
C GLU A 174 8.76 -20.55 -10.42
N MET A 175 8.39 -19.27 -10.53
CA MET A 175 8.86 -18.39 -11.60
C MET A 175 10.38 -18.15 -11.54
N VAL A 176 10.93 -17.87 -10.36
CA VAL A 176 12.38 -17.65 -10.18
C VAL A 176 13.17 -18.92 -10.55
N GLN A 177 12.72 -20.08 -10.06
CA GLN A 177 13.35 -21.37 -10.37
C GLN A 177 13.30 -21.69 -11.87
N TYR A 178 12.20 -21.38 -12.54
CA TYR A 178 12.07 -21.54 -13.98
C TYR A 178 13.06 -20.66 -14.76
N TYR A 179 13.23 -19.39 -14.36
CA TYR A 179 14.21 -18.49 -15.00
C TYR A 179 15.65 -18.96 -14.80
N GLN A 180 16.01 -19.44 -13.60
CA GLN A 180 17.33 -20.02 -13.34
C GLN A 180 17.58 -21.23 -14.24
N TYR A 181 16.65 -22.17 -14.28
CA TYR A 181 16.76 -23.33 -15.16
C TYR A 181 16.90 -22.94 -16.64
N SER A 182 16.13 -21.96 -17.11
CA SER A 182 16.24 -21.45 -18.49
C SER A 182 17.60 -20.81 -18.77
N ALA A 183 18.16 -20.07 -17.80
CA ALA A 183 19.48 -19.47 -17.89
C ALA A 183 20.59 -20.53 -17.98
N ASP A 184 20.48 -21.59 -17.17
CA ASP A 184 21.40 -22.74 -17.17
C ASP A 184 21.37 -23.50 -18.51
N MET A 185 20.21 -23.51 -19.17
CA MET A 185 20.05 -24.09 -20.52
C MET A 185 20.59 -23.19 -21.65
N GLY A 186 21.16 -22.03 -21.32
CA GLY A 186 21.79 -21.12 -22.28
C GLY A 186 20.86 -20.07 -22.88
N ASN A 187 19.68 -19.84 -22.30
CA ASN A 187 18.82 -18.74 -22.74
C ASN A 187 19.42 -17.40 -22.28
N VAL A 188 19.90 -16.59 -23.24
CA VAL A 188 20.57 -15.30 -22.99
C VAL A 188 19.68 -14.31 -22.23
N GLU A 189 18.40 -14.20 -22.58
CA GLU A 189 17.46 -13.31 -21.89
C GLU A 189 17.27 -13.74 -20.42
N ALA A 190 17.19 -15.04 -20.18
CA ALA A 190 17.09 -15.58 -18.82
C ALA A 190 18.40 -15.39 -18.04
N GLN A 191 19.57 -15.56 -18.67
CA GLN A 191 20.86 -15.26 -18.04
C GLN A 191 20.94 -13.81 -17.59
N THR A 192 20.58 -12.86 -18.46
CA THR A 192 20.57 -11.44 -18.12
C THR A 192 19.54 -11.13 -17.03
N ALA A 193 18.34 -11.70 -17.09
CA ALA A 193 17.31 -11.48 -16.07
C ALA A 193 17.70 -12.04 -14.69
N VAL A 194 18.23 -13.27 -14.64
CA VAL A 194 18.71 -13.90 -13.40
C VAL A 194 19.91 -13.14 -12.85
N GLY A 195 20.84 -12.72 -13.72
CA GLY A 195 21.97 -11.86 -13.34
C GLY A 195 21.51 -10.56 -12.69
N GLN A 196 20.49 -9.89 -13.25
CA GLN A 196 19.91 -8.68 -12.66
C GLN A 196 19.24 -8.94 -11.31
N LEU A 197 18.50 -10.04 -11.17
CA LEU A 197 17.87 -10.42 -9.90
C LEU A 197 18.91 -10.69 -8.81
N LEU A 198 19.99 -11.40 -9.12
CA LEU A 198 21.11 -11.66 -8.21
C LEU A 198 21.92 -10.39 -7.89
N ASN A 199 22.03 -9.47 -8.86
CA ASN A 199 22.73 -8.20 -8.65
C ASN A 199 21.99 -7.28 -7.66
N VAL A 200 20.65 -7.33 -7.63
CA VAL A 200 19.83 -6.47 -6.75
C VAL A 200 19.41 -7.18 -5.46
N GLY A 201 19.19 -8.50 -5.49
CA GLY A 201 18.59 -9.26 -4.40
C GLY A 201 17.07 -9.03 -4.29
N ALA A 202 16.30 -9.55 -5.25
CA ALA A 202 14.85 -9.35 -5.33
C ALA A 202 14.07 -10.67 -5.48
N ARG A 203 12.76 -10.63 -5.20
CA ARG A 203 11.82 -11.77 -5.37
C ARG A 203 12.23 -13.04 -4.62
N GLY A 204 12.79 -12.88 -3.42
CA GLY A 204 13.26 -14.01 -2.61
C GLY A 204 14.62 -14.58 -3.01
N MET A 205 15.33 -13.95 -3.96
CA MET A 205 16.73 -14.20 -4.23
C MET A 205 17.59 -13.25 -3.39
N GLU A 206 18.58 -13.78 -2.69
CA GLU A 206 19.60 -12.97 -2.03
C GLU A 206 20.57 -12.38 -3.06
N GLN A 207 21.19 -11.25 -2.71
CA GLN A 207 22.15 -10.59 -3.57
C GLN A 207 23.46 -11.40 -3.63
N ASP A 208 23.87 -11.81 -4.82
CA ASP A 208 25.14 -12.51 -5.08
C ASP A 208 25.78 -11.94 -6.35
N TYR A 209 26.72 -11.02 -6.16
CA TYR A 209 27.44 -10.39 -7.27
C TYR A 209 28.31 -11.37 -8.05
N SER A 210 28.82 -12.43 -7.44
CA SER A 210 29.73 -13.36 -8.12
C SER A 210 28.94 -14.22 -9.12
N GLN A 211 27.78 -14.73 -8.70
CA GLN A 211 26.87 -15.45 -9.61
C GLN A 211 26.28 -14.52 -10.65
N ALA A 212 25.93 -13.28 -10.29
CA ALA A 212 25.46 -12.29 -11.27
C ALA A 212 26.51 -12.05 -12.37
N ALA A 213 27.79 -11.85 -11.99
CA ALA A 213 28.89 -11.69 -12.94
C ALA A 213 29.04 -12.90 -13.86
N HIS A 214 28.89 -14.11 -13.33
CA HIS A 214 28.96 -15.34 -14.11
C HIS A 214 27.92 -15.38 -15.24
N TYR A 215 26.64 -15.14 -14.92
CA TYR A 215 25.58 -15.11 -15.93
C TYR A 215 25.76 -13.95 -16.92
N PHE A 216 26.19 -12.78 -16.46
CA PHE A 216 26.45 -11.66 -17.36
C PHE A 216 27.63 -11.93 -18.29
N LEU A 217 28.70 -12.60 -17.85
CA LEU A 217 29.80 -13.00 -18.72
C LEU A 217 29.34 -13.95 -19.84
N GLN A 218 28.46 -14.91 -19.51
CA GLN A 218 27.88 -15.82 -20.50
C GLN A 218 27.03 -15.07 -21.54
N ALA A 219 26.11 -14.21 -21.08
CA ALA A 219 25.26 -13.42 -21.95
C ALA A 219 26.05 -12.41 -22.81
N ALA A 220 27.06 -11.75 -22.22
CA ALA A 220 27.94 -10.81 -22.92
C ALA A 220 28.82 -11.48 -23.99
N ALA A 221 29.20 -12.75 -23.79
CA ALA A 221 29.95 -13.51 -24.79
C ALA A 221 29.15 -13.74 -26.09
N VAL A 222 27.82 -13.84 -25.98
CA VAL A 222 26.89 -13.93 -27.13
C VAL A 222 26.52 -12.53 -27.67
N GLY A 223 26.95 -11.47 -26.99
CA GLY A 223 26.76 -10.08 -27.41
C GLY A 223 25.49 -9.44 -26.89
N ASP A 224 24.98 -9.87 -25.73
CA ASP A 224 23.90 -9.18 -25.02
C ASP A 224 24.35 -7.81 -24.49
N MET A 225 23.62 -6.75 -24.84
CA MET A 225 24.02 -5.37 -24.52
C MET A 225 23.74 -4.98 -23.08
N ASP A 226 22.67 -5.52 -22.49
CA ASP A 226 22.33 -5.32 -21.09
C ASP A 226 23.41 -5.95 -20.21
N ALA A 227 23.78 -7.21 -20.46
CA ALA A 227 24.86 -7.89 -19.76
C ALA A 227 26.21 -7.17 -19.91
N ILE A 228 26.58 -6.71 -21.11
CA ILE A 228 27.80 -5.91 -21.33
C ILE A 228 27.80 -4.64 -20.48
N SER A 229 26.66 -3.95 -20.40
CA SER A 229 26.54 -2.72 -19.62
C SER A 229 26.64 -2.99 -18.11
N HIS A 230 26.01 -4.07 -17.63
CA HIS A 230 26.12 -4.50 -16.23
C HIS A 230 27.55 -4.92 -15.88
N LEU A 231 28.26 -5.64 -16.75
CA LEU A 231 29.67 -5.98 -16.53
C LEU A 231 30.54 -4.72 -16.43
N GLY A 232 30.34 -3.73 -17.31
CA GLY A 232 31.05 -2.45 -17.19
C GLY A 232 30.87 -1.81 -15.82
N HIS A 233 29.65 -1.83 -15.28
CA HIS A 233 29.36 -1.34 -13.93
C HIS A 233 29.99 -2.20 -12.83
N MET A 234 30.01 -3.52 -12.98
CA MET A 234 30.62 -4.44 -12.03
C MET A 234 32.14 -4.26 -11.96
N TYR A 235 32.82 -4.14 -13.10
CA TYR A 235 34.26 -3.85 -13.16
C TYR A 235 34.59 -2.46 -12.61
N ALA A 236 33.78 -1.43 -12.88
CA ALA A 236 34.02 -0.08 -12.37
C ALA A 236 33.94 -0.01 -10.83
N ASN A 237 33.12 -0.86 -10.20
CA ASN A 237 32.86 -0.83 -8.76
C ASN A 237 33.44 -2.04 -7.99
N GLY A 238 34.05 -3.01 -8.67
CA GLY A 238 34.55 -4.25 -8.06
C GLY A 238 33.47 -5.15 -7.47
N LEU A 239 32.31 -5.24 -8.11
CA LEU A 239 31.16 -6.03 -7.63
C LEU A 239 31.24 -7.44 -8.22
N GLY A 240 31.60 -8.45 -7.42
CA GLY A 240 31.68 -9.84 -7.87
C GLY A 240 32.84 -10.15 -8.84
N VAL A 241 33.60 -9.11 -9.22
CA VAL A 241 34.83 -9.15 -10.03
C VAL A 241 35.84 -8.18 -9.43
N GLU A 242 37.12 -8.34 -9.76
CA GLU A 242 38.14 -7.36 -9.35
C GLU A 242 37.90 -6.02 -10.05
N ALA A 243 38.04 -4.91 -9.31
CA ALA A 243 37.79 -3.58 -9.85
C ALA A 243 38.84 -3.22 -10.91
N ASP A 244 38.40 -2.92 -12.12
CA ASP A 244 39.26 -2.48 -13.22
C ASP A 244 38.54 -1.46 -14.10
N ASN A 245 39.00 -0.21 -14.01
CA ASN A 245 38.45 0.90 -14.76
C ASN A 245 38.76 0.83 -16.27
N GLU A 246 39.87 0.19 -16.68
CA GLU A 246 40.21 0.05 -18.09
C GLU A 246 39.27 -0.97 -18.76
N THR A 247 39.12 -2.14 -18.14
CA THR A 247 38.16 -3.16 -18.57
C THR A 247 36.72 -2.62 -18.55
N ALA A 248 36.32 -1.89 -17.51
CA ALA A 248 35.01 -1.25 -17.45
C ALA A 248 34.76 -0.31 -18.63
N LEU A 249 35.77 0.50 -18.98
CA LEU A 249 35.71 1.43 -20.09
C LEU A 249 35.56 0.71 -21.43
N GLU A 250 36.26 -0.41 -21.63
CA GLU A 250 36.12 -1.25 -22.83
C GLU A 250 34.68 -1.78 -22.97
N TYR A 251 34.11 -2.35 -21.90
CA TYR A 251 32.73 -2.84 -21.92
C TYR A 251 31.73 -1.70 -22.22
N PHE A 252 31.90 -0.55 -21.59
CA PHE A 252 31.04 0.60 -21.85
C PHE A 252 31.18 1.14 -23.29
N TRP A 253 32.38 1.16 -23.87
CA TRP A 253 32.55 1.53 -25.27
C TRP A 253 31.87 0.54 -26.21
N ARG A 254 32.04 -0.77 -26.00
CA ARG A 254 31.38 -1.80 -26.81
C ARG A 254 29.86 -1.65 -26.81
N GLY A 255 29.26 -1.36 -25.65
CA GLY A 255 27.82 -1.07 -25.56
C GLY A 255 27.43 0.27 -26.20
N ALA A 256 28.24 1.31 -26.02
CA ALA A 256 27.99 2.65 -26.54
C ALA A 256 28.10 2.75 -28.07
N GLU A 257 28.97 1.97 -28.71
CA GLU A 257 29.08 1.87 -30.17
C GLU A 257 27.79 1.37 -30.82
N LYS A 258 27.09 0.46 -30.14
CA LYS A 258 25.76 -0.03 -30.51
C LYS A 258 24.63 0.90 -30.03
N GLY A 259 24.99 2.02 -29.41
CA GLY A 259 24.07 3.02 -28.91
C GLY A 259 23.26 2.54 -27.71
N HIS A 260 23.79 1.67 -26.84
CA HIS A 260 23.05 1.22 -25.66
C HIS A 260 23.00 2.28 -24.55
N ALA A 261 21.80 2.60 -24.03
CA ALA A 261 21.58 3.68 -23.08
C ALA A 261 22.40 3.54 -21.78
N HIS A 262 22.42 2.34 -21.18
CA HIS A 262 23.17 2.09 -19.94
C HIS A 262 24.68 2.22 -20.12
N ALA A 263 25.20 1.82 -21.29
CA ALA A 263 26.62 1.93 -21.60
C ALA A 263 27.04 3.39 -21.87
N LEU A 264 26.22 4.14 -22.60
CA LEU A 264 26.38 5.58 -22.79
C LEU A 264 26.38 6.33 -21.44
N TYR A 265 25.45 5.96 -20.55
CA TYR A 265 25.43 6.48 -19.20
C TYR A 265 26.73 6.16 -18.44
N GLY A 266 27.20 4.91 -18.48
CA GLY A 266 28.45 4.47 -17.87
C GLY A 266 29.65 5.29 -18.34
N LEU A 267 29.80 5.50 -19.66
CA LEU A 267 30.84 6.38 -20.22
C LEU A 267 30.73 7.82 -19.69
N GLY A 268 29.52 8.37 -19.64
CA GLY A 268 29.28 9.70 -19.09
C GLY A 268 29.75 9.81 -17.63
N TYR A 269 29.45 8.79 -16.82
CA TYR A 269 29.87 8.71 -15.43
C TYR A 269 31.40 8.60 -15.29
N MET A 270 32.05 7.76 -16.10
CA MET A 270 33.51 7.61 -16.11
C MET A 270 34.22 8.94 -16.42
N TYR A 271 33.74 9.71 -17.41
CA TYR A 271 34.26 11.05 -17.72
C TYR A 271 33.96 12.09 -16.64
N LEU A 272 32.82 11.97 -15.94
CA LEU A 272 32.48 12.87 -14.84
C LEU A 272 33.36 12.65 -13.61
N ALA A 273 33.59 11.38 -13.27
CA ALA A 273 34.41 10.96 -12.12
C ALA A 273 35.92 11.05 -12.41
N GLY A 274 36.33 10.92 -13.67
CA GLY A 274 37.75 10.77 -14.06
C GLY A 274 38.29 9.36 -13.78
N ALA A 275 37.44 8.34 -13.87
CA ALA A 275 37.81 6.93 -13.65
C ALA A 275 38.24 6.30 -14.98
N GLY A 276 39.50 5.86 -15.10
CA GLY A 276 40.05 5.29 -16.35
C GLY A 276 40.24 6.30 -17.51
N VAL A 277 39.72 7.52 -17.38
CA VAL A 277 39.86 8.64 -18.34
C VAL A 277 40.07 9.97 -17.62
N GLU A 278 40.67 10.93 -18.32
CA GLU A 278 40.75 12.31 -17.81
C GLU A 278 39.35 12.91 -17.63
N LYS A 279 39.14 13.54 -16.48
CA LYS A 279 37.87 14.17 -16.11
C LYS A 279 37.47 15.22 -17.14
N ASN A 280 36.30 15.05 -17.75
CA ASN A 280 35.78 16.00 -18.75
C ASN A 280 34.26 16.11 -18.66
N VAL A 281 33.80 17.20 -18.04
CA VAL A 281 32.37 17.44 -17.79
C VAL A 281 31.57 17.64 -19.09
N LEU A 282 32.17 18.25 -20.12
CA LEU A 282 31.50 18.46 -21.41
C LEU A 282 31.30 17.14 -22.16
N LYS A 283 32.30 16.25 -22.15
CA LYS A 283 32.14 14.89 -22.70
C LYS A 283 31.09 14.10 -21.90
N ALA A 284 31.14 14.19 -20.57
CA ALA A 284 30.13 13.56 -19.71
C ALA A 284 28.71 14.02 -20.08
N GLN A 285 28.50 15.33 -20.22
CA GLN A 285 27.23 15.90 -20.68
C GLN A 285 26.80 15.34 -22.03
N GLN A 286 27.70 15.25 -23.02
CA GLN A 286 27.37 14.70 -24.33
C GLN A 286 26.89 13.25 -24.26
N PHE A 287 27.56 12.41 -23.48
CA PHE A 287 27.16 11.02 -23.29
C PHE A 287 25.85 10.90 -22.50
N PHE A 288 25.67 11.70 -21.44
CA PHE A 288 24.40 11.73 -20.72
C PHE A 288 23.24 12.21 -21.58
N THR A 289 23.42 13.21 -22.44
CA THR A 289 22.37 13.64 -23.38
C THR A 289 21.98 12.50 -24.30
N LYS A 290 22.94 11.79 -24.90
CA LYS A 290 22.66 10.63 -25.76
C LYS A 290 21.92 9.51 -25.01
N ALA A 291 22.29 9.22 -23.76
CA ALA A 291 21.61 8.23 -22.93
C ALA A 291 20.20 8.67 -22.51
N ALA A 292 20.04 9.96 -22.20
CA ALA A 292 18.76 10.57 -21.84
C ALA A 292 17.77 10.58 -23.02
N ASP A 293 18.25 10.83 -24.25
CA ASP A 293 17.44 10.76 -25.47
C ASP A 293 16.88 9.35 -25.73
N GLN A 294 17.47 8.32 -25.11
CA GLN A 294 17.00 6.94 -25.12
C GLN A 294 16.17 6.56 -23.88
N GLY A 295 15.84 7.53 -23.02
CA GLY A 295 15.02 7.32 -21.84
C GLY A 295 15.77 6.90 -20.58
N SER A 296 17.11 7.02 -20.52
CA SER A 296 17.85 6.73 -19.29
C SER A 296 17.52 7.72 -18.17
N ALA A 297 16.88 7.21 -17.11
CA ALA A 297 16.53 7.99 -15.92
C ALA A 297 17.77 8.50 -15.17
N ASP A 298 18.82 7.67 -15.06
CA ASP A 298 20.08 8.05 -14.41
C ASP A 298 20.77 9.17 -15.18
N ALA A 299 20.80 9.10 -16.51
CA ALA A 299 21.37 10.15 -17.34
C ALA A 299 20.60 11.47 -17.19
N HIS A 300 19.27 11.44 -17.18
CA HIS A 300 18.44 12.60 -16.86
C HIS A 300 18.75 13.18 -15.47
N PHE A 301 18.93 12.33 -14.45
CA PHE A 301 19.30 12.79 -13.12
C PHE A 301 20.64 13.52 -13.13
N HIS A 302 21.68 12.96 -13.73
CA HIS A 302 23.00 13.58 -13.78
C HIS A 302 23.03 14.87 -14.61
N LEU A 303 22.30 14.94 -15.74
CA LEU A 303 22.13 16.19 -16.49
C LEU A 303 21.49 17.28 -15.63
N GLY A 304 20.44 16.93 -14.89
CA GLY A 304 19.82 17.85 -13.93
C GLY A 304 20.79 18.32 -12.86
N MET A 305 21.58 17.41 -12.28
CA MET A 305 22.59 17.74 -11.27
C MET A 305 23.71 18.63 -11.82
N LEU A 306 24.18 18.41 -13.05
CA LEU A 306 25.17 19.27 -13.71
C LEU A 306 24.65 20.72 -13.86
N GLN A 307 23.35 20.88 -14.10
CA GLN A 307 22.71 22.19 -14.22
C GLN A 307 22.43 22.85 -12.86
N VAL A 308 22.09 22.08 -11.81
CA VAL A 308 21.93 22.62 -10.44
C VAL A 308 23.26 23.08 -9.86
N THR A 309 24.31 22.28 -10.04
CA THR A 309 25.64 22.54 -9.47
C THR A 309 26.40 23.64 -10.20
N GLY A 310 25.99 23.99 -11.42
CA GLY A 310 26.74 24.93 -12.28
C GLY A 310 28.04 24.33 -12.84
N ALA A 311 28.15 23.00 -12.91
CA ALA A 311 29.34 22.33 -13.47
C ALA A 311 29.54 22.62 -14.97
N LEU A 312 28.50 23.07 -15.66
CA LEU A 312 28.50 23.46 -17.08
C LEU A 312 28.51 24.99 -17.30
N GLY A 313 28.66 25.79 -16.23
CA GLY A 313 28.54 27.25 -16.26
C GLY A 313 27.59 27.78 -15.20
N ALA A 314 26.90 28.89 -15.47
CA ALA A 314 25.90 29.40 -14.53
C ALA A 314 24.75 28.36 -14.33
N PRO A 315 24.29 28.14 -13.09
CA PRO A 315 23.20 27.20 -12.83
C PRO A 315 21.93 27.53 -13.62
N ASP A 316 21.32 26.52 -14.24
CA ASP A 316 20.08 26.63 -15.02
C ASP A 316 18.98 25.79 -14.36
N PHE A 317 18.28 26.38 -13.39
CA PHE A 317 17.26 25.69 -12.62
C PHE A 317 16.04 25.23 -13.43
N PRO A 318 15.51 25.99 -14.41
CA PRO A 318 14.43 25.51 -15.25
C PRO A 318 14.78 24.26 -16.06
N LYS A 319 15.98 24.21 -16.68
CA LYS A 319 16.43 22.99 -17.36
C LYS A 319 16.66 21.85 -16.37
N ALA A 320 17.20 22.16 -15.18
CA ALA A 320 17.43 21.15 -14.16
C ALA A 320 16.12 20.51 -13.73
N PHE A 321 15.08 21.32 -13.52
CA PHE A 321 13.76 20.86 -13.16
C PHE A 321 13.17 19.94 -14.23
N HIS A 322 13.35 20.27 -15.52
CA HIS A 322 12.90 19.44 -16.62
C HIS A 322 13.55 18.05 -16.60
N HIS A 323 14.88 17.96 -16.53
CA HIS A 323 15.57 16.67 -16.52
C HIS A 323 15.31 15.87 -15.25
N LEU A 324 15.30 16.51 -14.08
CA LEU A 324 14.96 15.82 -12.83
C LEU A 324 13.52 15.32 -12.83
N SER A 325 12.59 16.06 -13.46
CA SER A 325 11.19 15.61 -13.61
C SER A 325 11.09 14.37 -14.50
N ALA A 326 11.82 14.32 -15.62
CA ALA A 326 11.89 13.14 -16.48
C ALA A 326 12.45 11.91 -15.73
N ALA A 327 13.53 12.09 -14.95
CA ALA A 327 14.06 11.05 -14.08
C ALA A 327 13.06 10.62 -12.99
N GLY A 328 12.36 11.58 -12.39
CA GLY A 328 11.35 11.33 -11.36
C GLY A 328 10.14 10.55 -11.87
N GLN A 329 9.71 10.76 -13.12
CA GLN A 329 8.64 9.96 -13.76
C GLN A 329 9.04 8.49 -13.90
N SER A 330 10.34 8.23 -14.10
CA SER A 330 10.93 6.88 -14.09
C SER A 330 11.23 6.38 -12.65
N ALA A 331 10.62 7.00 -11.65
CA ALA A 331 10.72 6.64 -10.24
C ALA A 331 12.15 6.74 -9.63
N HIS A 332 13.04 7.54 -10.25
CA HIS A 332 14.43 7.74 -9.78
C HIS A 332 14.46 8.53 -8.46
N LEU A 333 14.91 7.87 -7.40
CA LEU A 333 14.75 8.33 -6.02
C LEU A 333 15.47 9.65 -5.73
N LEU A 334 16.73 9.76 -6.14
CA LEU A 334 17.53 10.97 -5.90
C LEU A 334 16.97 12.16 -6.69
N ALA A 335 16.34 11.90 -7.84
CA ALA A 335 15.71 12.94 -8.64
C ALA A 335 14.44 13.47 -7.94
N ILE A 336 13.57 12.57 -7.46
CA ILE A 336 12.36 12.91 -6.68
C ILE A 336 12.74 13.75 -5.44
N TYR A 337 13.79 13.37 -4.73
CA TYR A 337 14.27 14.12 -3.58
C TYR A 337 14.74 15.54 -3.95
N ASN A 338 15.58 15.66 -4.99
CA ASN A 338 16.07 16.97 -5.44
C ASN A 338 14.94 17.85 -6.01
N LEU A 339 13.96 17.27 -6.71
CA LEU A 339 12.75 18.00 -7.12
C LEU A 339 11.99 18.57 -5.92
N ALA A 340 11.88 17.81 -4.84
CA ALA A 340 11.24 18.30 -3.62
C ALA A 340 11.99 19.50 -3.03
N LEU A 341 13.32 19.44 -2.99
CA LEU A 341 14.15 20.57 -2.54
C LEU A 341 14.01 21.80 -3.45
N MET A 342 13.97 21.60 -4.77
CA MET A 342 13.75 22.69 -5.73
C MET A 342 12.38 23.34 -5.53
N GLN A 343 11.33 22.55 -5.29
CA GLN A 343 9.97 23.03 -5.02
C GLN A 343 9.85 23.75 -3.67
N LEU A 344 10.63 23.37 -2.66
CA LEU A 344 10.70 24.09 -1.38
C LEU A 344 11.46 25.41 -1.51
N GLY A 345 12.57 25.40 -2.26
CA GLY A 345 13.43 26.55 -2.44
C GLY A 345 12.96 27.54 -3.51
N GLY A 346 11.97 27.18 -4.34
CA GLY A 346 11.53 27.99 -5.47
C GLY A 346 12.58 28.07 -6.59
N LEU A 347 13.38 27.01 -6.76
CA LEU A 347 14.49 26.96 -7.72
C LEU A 347 13.98 26.49 -9.07
N GLY A 348 13.85 27.40 -10.04
CA GLY A 348 13.40 27.10 -11.41
C GLY A 348 11.88 26.88 -11.57
N VAL A 349 11.15 26.81 -10.46
CA VAL A 349 9.68 26.66 -10.39
C VAL A 349 9.14 27.43 -9.17
N PRO A 350 7.87 27.88 -9.17
CA PRO A 350 7.26 28.51 -8.00
C PRO A 350 7.23 27.57 -6.79
N VAL A 351 7.36 28.13 -5.58
CA VAL A 351 7.33 27.35 -4.34
C VAL A 351 5.99 26.62 -4.20
N SER A 352 6.05 25.29 -4.04
CA SER A 352 4.89 24.46 -3.75
C SER A 352 5.19 23.48 -2.63
N CYS A 353 4.80 23.85 -1.40
CA CYS A 353 4.94 22.97 -0.24
C CYS A 353 4.15 21.65 -0.39
N PRO A 354 2.88 21.64 -0.84
CA PRO A 354 2.14 20.38 -0.98
C PRO A 354 2.78 19.40 -1.96
N THR A 355 3.30 19.91 -3.09
CA THR A 355 4.00 19.09 -4.08
C THR A 355 5.31 18.55 -3.50
N ALA A 356 6.11 19.40 -2.84
CA ALA A 356 7.34 18.97 -2.20
C ALA A 356 7.11 17.92 -1.10
N LEU A 357 6.07 18.12 -0.28
CA LEU A 357 5.67 17.20 0.77
C LEU A 357 5.31 15.83 0.20
N ALA A 358 4.51 15.78 -0.88
CA ALA A 358 4.15 14.54 -1.55
C ALA A 358 5.39 13.81 -2.09
N LEU A 359 6.34 14.55 -2.69
CA LEU A 359 7.60 13.99 -3.17
C LEU A 359 8.44 13.45 -2.00
N LEU A 360 8.68 14.22 -0.95
CA LEU A 360 9.45 13.78 0.23
C LEU A 360 8.84 12.55 0.89
N LYS A 361 7.52 12.55 1.06
CA LYS A 361 6.80 11.39 1.57
C LYS A 361 7.04 10.15 0.70
N SER A 362 6.94 10.27 -0.63
CA SER A 362 7.18 9.15 -1.54
C SER A 362 8.63 8.60 -1.47
N VAL A 363 9.60 9.45 -1.15
CA VAL A 363 11.00 9.05 -0.90
C VAL A 363 11.11 8.34 0.45
N ALA A 364 10.54 8.93 1.51
CA ALA A 364 10.58 8.40 2.87
C ALA A 364 9.91 7.02 2.98
N GLU A 365 8.84 6.77 2.24
CA GLU A 365 8.14 5.47 2.22
C GLU A 365 8.95 4.32 1.60
N ARG A 366 10.13 4.59 1.02
CA ARG A 366 11.04 3.55 0.47
C ARG A 366 12.12 3.11 1.46
N GLY A 367 12.10 3.62 2.70
CA GLY A 367 13.06 3.24 3.74
C GLY A 367 12.80 1.86 4.34
N LEU A 368 13.77 1.39 5.13
CA LEU A 368 13.75 0.09 5.81
C LEU A 368 12.54 -0.09 6.75
N TRP A 369 12.08 0.99 7.38
CA TRP A 369 10.90 0.97 8.24
C TRP A 369 9.62 0.54 7.52
N SER A 370 9.56 0.65 6.19
CA SER A 370 8.41 0.18 5.42
C SER A 370 8.33 -1.36 5.30
N GLN A 371 9.38 -2.11 5.71
CA GLN A 371 9.37 -3.58 5.79
C GLN A 371 8.29 -4.12 6.75
N VAL A 372 7.76 -3.27 7.63
CA VAL A 372 6.59 -3.59 8.47
C VAL A 372 5.41 -4.12 7.64
N LEU A 373 5.22 -3.62 6.41
CA LEU A 373 4.17 -4.06 5.50
C LEU A 373 4.38 -5.50 5.01
N GLU A 374 5.62 -5.86 4.70
CA GLU A 374 6.00 -7.20 4.25
C GLU A 374 5.89 -8.20 5.39
N ARG A 375 6.39 -7.85 6.58
CA ARG A 375 6.23 -8.69 7.79
C ARG A 375 4.76 -8.92 8.13
N ALA A 376 3.93 -7.88 8.07
CA ALA A 376 2.49 -8.00 8.27
C ALA A 376 1.85 -8.94 7.25
N HIS A 377 2.23 -8.81 5.98
CA HIS A 377 1.72 -9.69 4.92
C HIS A 377 2.17 -11.14 5.10
N ALA A 378 3.41 -11.37 5.52
CA ALA A 378 3.91 -12.70 5.82
C ALA A 378 3.11 -13.38 6.95
N HIS A 379 2.75 -12.65 8.01
CA HIS A 379 1.86 -13.17 9.06
C HIS A 379 0.47 -13.50 8.52
N TYR A 380 -0.07 -12.65 7.64
CA TYR A 380 -1.36 -12.90 7.00
C TYR A 380 -1.36 -14.21 6.20
N LEU A 381 -0.35 -14.41 5.35
CA LEU A 381 -0.20 -15.63 4.53
C LEU A 381 -0.02 -16.91 5.36
N ARG A 382 0.56 -16.80 6.56
CA ARG A 382 0.69 -17.92 7.51
C ARG A 382 -0.61 -18.23 8.27
N GLY A 383 -1.70 -17.52 8.01
CA GLY A 383 -2.98 -17.71 8.69
C GLY A 383 -3.05 -17.06 10.07
N ALA A 384 -2.21 -16.06 10.36
CA ALA A 384 -2.22 -15.30 11.60
C ALA A 384 -2.73 -13.84 11.37
N PRO A 385 -4.02 -13.64 11.07
CA PRO A 385 -4.56 -12.33 10.70
C PRO A 385 -4.53 -11.32 11.85
N ASP A 386 -4.67 -11.76 13.10
CA ASP A 386 -4.63 -10.86 14.26
C ASP A 386 -3.22 -10.29 14.46
N ARG A 387 -2.17 -11.12 14.28
CA ARG A 387 -0.77 -10.67 14.28
C ARG A 387 -0.48 -9.71 13.13
N ALA A 388 -1.00 -10.03 11.93
CA ALA A 388 -0.90 -9.14 10.78
C ALA A 388 -1.58 -7.79 11.04
N ALA A 389 -2.74 -7.79 11.71
CA ALA A 389 -3.47 -6.57 12.05
C ALA A 389 -2.66 -5.63 12.96
N LEU A 390 -1.95 -6.16 13.96
CA LEU A 390 -1.07 -5.36 14.83
C LEU A 390 0.05 -4.66 14.05
N GLU A 391 0.73 -5.37 13.15
CA GLU A 391 1.79 -4.78 12.31
C GLU A 391 1.21 -3.79 11.29
N TYR A 392 0.04 -4.07 10.70
CA TYR A 392 -0.62 -3.11 9.81
C TYR A 392 -1.11 -1.87 10.56
N LEU A 393 -1.54 -1.98 11.83
CA LEU A 393 -1.86 -0.82 12.68
C LEU A 393 -0.62 0.04 12.95
N ARG A 394 0.54 -0.58 13.19
CA ARG A 394 1.83 0.13 13.29
C ARG A 394 2.13 0.91 12.01
N ALA A 395 2.02 0.25 10.86
CA ALA A 395 2.17 0.90 9.55
C ALA A 395 1.13 2.01 9.32
N ALA A 396 -0.09 1.83 9.79
CA ALA A 396 -1.18 2.78 9.64
C ALA A 396 -0.92 4.09 10.40
N GLU A 397 -0.36 3.99 11.61
CA GLU A 397 0.01 5.16 12.43
C GLU A 397 1.26 5.88 11.91
N MET A 398 2.14 5.21 11.16
CA MET A 398 3.20 5.86 10.37
C MET A 398 2.67 6.71 9.21
N GLY A 399 1.38 6.60 8.89
CA GLY A 399 0.76 7.27 7.75
C GLY A 399 0.84 6.51 6.43
N LEU A 400 1.25 5.24 6.44
CA LEU A 400 1.30 4.41 5.25
C LEU A 400 -0.13 4.01 4.84
N GLU A 401 -0.58 4.49 3.68
CA GLU A 401 -1.93 4.23 3.15
C GLU A 401 -2.24 2.73 3.04
N LEU A 402 -1.26 1.92 2.60
CA LEU A 402 -1.43 0.47 2.50
C LEU A 402 -1.67 -0.17 3.87
N GLY A 403 -0.93 0.29 4.89
CA GLY A 403 -1.12 -0.17 6.27
C GLY A 403 -2.51 0.15 6.79
N GLN A 404 -3.01 1.37 6.52
CA GLN A 404 -4.35 1.81 6.91
C GLN A 404 -5.44 0.96 6.24
N SER A 405 -5.36 0.75 4.94
CA SER A 405 -6.37 -0.02 4.21
C SER A 405 -6.36 -1.51 4.56
N ASN A 406 -5.18 -2.11 4.77
CA ASN A 406 -5.07 -3.51 5.19
C ASN A 406 -5.46 -3.72 6.65
N ALA A 407 -5.10 -2.80 7.57
CA ALA A 407 -5.57 -2.84 8.95
C ALA A 407 -7.10 -2.77 9.01
N ALA A 408 -7.71 -1.85 8.26
CA ALA A 408 -9.16 -1.73 8.18
C ALA A 408 -9.81 -3.02 7.65
N TYR A 409 -9.26 -3.62 6.59
CA TYR A 409 -9.73 -4.89 6.02
C TYR A 409 -9.77 -6.04 7.05
N LEU A 410 -8.73 -6.14 7.88
CA LEU A 410 -8.65 -7.17 8.92
C LEU A 410 -9.59 -6.86 10.09
N LEU A 411 -9.69 -5.60 10.51
CA LEU A 411 -10.63 -5.16 11.56
C LEU A 411 -12.10 -5.44 11.19
N GLU A 412 -12.49 -5.28 9.91
CA GLU A 412 -13.84 -5.64 9.44
C GLU A 412 -14.20 -7.12 9.66
N ARG A 413 -13.18 -7.99 9.75
CA ARG A 413 -13.31 -9.44 9.92
C ARG A 413 -13.07 -9.89 11.36
N ALA A 414 -12.56 -9.00 12.21
CA ALA A 414 -12.27 -9.27 13.61
C ALA A 414 -13.56 -9.39 14.46
N GLY A 415 -13.41 -9.96 15.67
CA GLY A 415 -14.50 -10.01 16.65
C GLY A 415 -15.65 -10.98 16.31
N ARG A 416 -15.39 -12.05 15.55
CA ARG A 416 -16.39 -13.10 15.32
C ARG A 416 -16.84 -13.70 16.66
N GLY A 417 -18.14 -13.65 16.94
CA GLY A 417 -18.74 -14.24 18.15
C GLY A 417 -19.10 -13.25 19.27
N ASP A 418 -18.55 -12.02 19.27
CA ASP A 418 -18.91 -10.97 20.24
C ASP A 418 -19.42 -9.71 19.49
N PRO A 419 -20.73 -9.40 19.57
CA PRO A 419 -21.32 -8.24 18.91
C PRO A 419 -20.71 -6.90 19.34
N ALA A 420 -20.37 -6.72 20.62
CA ALA A 420 -19.86 -5.45 21.14
C ALA A 420 -18.40 -5.21 20.74
N ARG A 421 -17.59 -6.28 20.70
CA ARG A 421 -16.22 -6.22 20.17
C ARG A 421 -16.24 -5.98 18.66
N ARG A 422 -17.14 -6.64 17.94
CA ARG A 422 -17.32 -6.46 16.50
C ARG A 422 -17.69 -5.02 16.14
N GLU A 423 -18.62 -4.42 16.86
CA GLU A 423 -19.04 -3.04 16.59
C GLU A 423 -17.89 -2.04 16.80
N ARG A 424 -17.11 -2.22 17.87
CA ARG A 424 -15.90 -1.42 18.12
C ARG A 424 -14.86 -1.57 17.00
N ALA A 425 -14.61 -2.81 16.55
CA ALA A 425 -13.69 -3.09 15.46
C ALA A 425 -14.16 -2.47 14.13
N LEU A 426 -15.46 -2.49 13.83
CA LEU A 426 -16.03 -1.86 12.64
C LEU A 426 -15.90 -0.33 12.68
N ALA A 427 -16.15 0.30 13.83
CA ALA A 427 -15.95 1.74 14.00
C ALA A 427 -14.48 2.13 13.79
N GLN A 428 -13.55 1.33 14.31
CA GLN A 428 -12.11 1.52 14.09
C GLN A 428 -11.72 1.28 12.63
N ALA A 429 -12.27 0.26 11.97
CA ALA A 429 -12.03 0.00 10.55
C ALA A 429 -12.49 1.18 9.68
N LEU A 430 -13.67 1.75 9.97
CA LEU A 430 -14.19 2.93 9.28
C LEU A 430 -13.23 4.13 9.41
N HIS A 431 -12.68 4.33 10.61
CA HIS A 431 -11.69 5.38 10.86
C HIS A 431 -10.41 5.21 10.02
N TYR A 432 -9.87 3.99 9.91
CA TYR A 432 -8.70 3.72 9.07
C TYR A 432 -9.01 3.78 7.57
N HIS A 433 -10.22 3.36 7.14
CA HIS A 433 -10.65 3.58 5.77
C HIS A 433 -10.74 5.06 5.42
N GLN A 434 -11.24 5.91 6.33
CA GLN A 434 -11.26 7.37 6.12
C GLN A 434 -9.84 7.90 5.92
N ARG A 435 -8.90 7.49 6.77
CA ARG A 435 -7.49 7.89 6.66
C ARG A 435 -6.87 7.46 5.33
N ALA A 436 -7.15 6.23 4.87
CA ALA A 436 -6.65 5.75 3.57
C ALA A 436 -7.31 6.49 2.39
N ALA A 437 -8.61 6.77 2.49
CA ALA A 437 -9.38 7.51 1.50
C ALA A 437 -8.88 8.96 1.33
N ASP A 438 -8.53 9.63 2.43
CA ASP A 438 -7.94 10.97 2.41
C ASP A 438 -6.57 11.00 1.67
N GLN A 439 -5.91 9.84 1.57
CA GLN A 439 -4.68 9.63 0.80
C GLN A 439 -4.93 9.17 -0.63
N GLY A 440 -6.17 9.12 -1.08
CA GLY A 440 -6.56 8.76 -2.45
C GLY A 440 -6.94 7.30 -2.66
N ASN A 441 -7.15 6.50 -1.60
CA ASN A 441 -7.60 5.12 -1.75
C ASN A 441 -9.10 5.05 -2.11
N VAL A 442 -9.38 4.74 -3.37
CA VAL A 442 -10.74 4.58 -3.93
C VAL A 442 -11.49 3.39 -3.32
N ASN A 443 -10.81 2.27 -3.04
CA ASN A 443 -11.45 1.10 -2.43
C ASN A 443 -11.89 1.39 -0.99
N SER A 444 -11.11 2.17 -0.25
CA SER A 444 -11.50 2.63 1.09
C SER A 444 -12.70 3.59 1.02
N LEU A 445 -12.78 4.47 0.01
CA LEU A 445 -14.00 5.27 -0.23
C LEU A 445 -15.24 4.38 -0.45
N LEU A 446 -15.12 3.31 -1.24
CA LEU A 446 -16.23 2.37 -1.43
C LEU A 446 -16.65 1.72 -0.10
N ARG A 447 -15.69 1.30 0.73
CA ARG A 447 -15.95 0.71 2.06
C ARG A 447 -16.64 1.69 3.00
N ILE A 448 -16.25 2.96 2.99
CA ILE A 448 -16.93 4.02 3.77
C ILE A 448 -18.37 4.20 3.28
N GLY A 449 -18.57 4.23 1.96
CA GLY A 449 -19.91 4.32 1.37
C GLY A 449 -20.80 3.14 1.77
N ASP A 450 -20.25 1.91 1.75
CA ASP A 450 -20.92 0.69 2.21
C ASP A 450 -21.21 0.74 3.72
N ALA A 451 -20.28 1.23 4.53
CA ALA A 451 -20.44 1.34 5.97
C ALA A 451 -21.64 2.24 6.34
N TYR A 452 -21.76 3.41 5.71
CA TYR A 452 -22.91 4.29 5.89
C TYR A 452 -24.21 3.72 5.28
N TYR A 453 -24.11 2.98 4.18
CA TYR A 453 -25.28 2.36 3.55
C TYR A 453 -25.89 1.24 4.40
N TYR A 454 -25.03 0.40 5.00
CA TYR A 454 -25.47 -0.76 5.79
C TYR A 454 -25.50 -0.49 7.30
N GLY A 455 -25.04 0.68 7.76
CA GLY A 455 -24.91 1.00 9.18
C GLY A 455 -23.89 0.12 9.91
N ARG A 456 -22.70 -0.10 9.33
CA ARG A 456 -21.63 -0.94 9.91
C ARG A 456 -20.58 -0.07 10.62
N GLY A 457 -20.47 -0.16 11.95
CA GLY A 457 -19.56 0.67 12.73
C GLY A 457 -19.97 2.15 12.80
N THR A 458 -21.14 2.48 12.27
CA THR A 458 -21.75 3.81 12.24
C THR A 458 -23.25 3.67 12.02
N PRO A 459 -24.10 4.59 12.50
CA PRO A 459 -25.51 4.60 12.15
C PRO A 459 -25.71 4.70 10.64
N GLU A 460 -26.79 4.08 10.13
CA GLU A 460 -27.17 4.18 8.72
C GLU A 460 -27.39 5.65 8.33
N ASP A 461 -26.69 6.09 7.27
CA ASP A 461 -26.77 7.46 6.74
C ASP A 461 -26.61 7.45 5.22
N LEU A 462 -27.73 7.31 4.52
CA LEU A 462 -27.74 7.23 3.06
C LEU A 462 -27.22 8.51 2.39
N ASN A 463 -27.38 9.68 3.01
CA ASN A 463 -26.90 10.94 2.46
C ASN A 463 -25.37 10.98 2.44
N LYS A 464 -24.73 10.53 3.53
CA LYS A 464 -23.27 10.38 3.57
C LYS A 464 -22.79 9.31 2.61
N SER A 465 -23.47 8.17 2.53
CA SER A 465 -23.15 7.12 1.57
C SER A 465 -23.13 7.64 0.12
N VAL A 466 -24.17 8.38 -0.27
CA VAL A 466 -24.26 9.04 -1.59
C VAL A 466 -23.13 10.03 -1.82
N ALA A 467 -22.80 10.87 -0.83
CA ALA A 467 -21.73 11.85 -0.95
C ALA A 467 -20.37 11.16 -1.20
N VAL A 468 -20.09 10.09 -0.47
CA VAL A 468 -18.85 9.31 -0.60
C VAL A 468 -18.81 8.57 -1.95
N TYR A 469 -19.91 7.98 -2.43
CA TYR A 469 -19.93 7.36 -3.77
C TYR A 469 -19.76 8.39 -4.90
N ARG A 470 -20.28 9.61 -4.74
CA ARG A 470 -20.02 10.70 -5.69
C ARG A 470 -18.54 11.06 -5.72
N GLN A 471 -17.88 11.12 -4.57
CA GLN A 471 -16.43 11.31 -4.49
C GLN A 471 -15.67 10.16 -5.17
N ALA A 472 -16.02 8.91 -4.92
CA ALA A 472 -15.39 7.77 -5.58
C ALA A 472 -15.65 7.76 -7.12
N THR A 473 -16.77 8.33 -7.57
CA THR A 473 -17.09 8.49 -9.00
C THR A 473 -16.17 9.50 -9.69
N THR A 474 -15.78 10.60 -9.02
CA THR A 474 -14.80 11.55 -9.60
C THR A 474 -13.42 10.91 -9.78
N MET A 475 -13.11 9.89 -8.98
CA MET A 475 -11.93 9.04 -9.11
C MET A 475 -12.11 7.88 -10.10
N ARG A 476 -13.18 7.92 -10.92
CA ARG A 476 -13.50 6.93 -11.96
C ARG A 476 -13.72 5.50 -11.43
N SER A 477 -14.31 5.34 -10.25
CA SER A 477 -14.70 4.02 -9.75
C SER A 477 -15.95 3.49 -10.45
N ALA A 478 -15.83 2.38 -11.18
CA ALA A 478 -16.96 1.71 -11.82
C ALA A 478 -17.98 1.18 -10.79
N GLN A 479 -17.51 0.65 -9.65
CA GLN A 479 -18.37 0.16 -8.57
C GLN A 479 -19.15 1.29 -7.90
N ALA A 480 -18.52 2.46 -7.69
CA ALA A 480 -19.24 3.62 -7.13
C ALA A 480 -20.35 4.10 -8.07
N MET A 481 -20.06 4.16 -9.38
CA MET A 481 -21.06 4.49 -10.40
C MET A 481 -22.21 3.49 -10.39
N PHE A 482 -21.90 2.19 -10.31
CA PHE A 482 -22.91 1.14 -10.20
C PHE A 482 -23.79 1.32 -8.95
N ASN A 483 -23.17 1.54 -7.79
CA ASN A 483 -23.88 1.75 -6.53
C ASN A 483 -24.80 2.98 -6.60
N LEU A 484 -24.34 4.11 -7.16
CA LEU A 484 -25.19 5.29 -7.39
C LEU A 484 -26.36 4.99 -8.35
N GLY A 485 -26.13 4.19 -9.38
CA GLY A 485 -27.19 3.71 -10.27
C GLY A 485 -28.27 2.95 -9.52
N VAL A 486 -27.88 2.03 -8.63
CA VAL A 486 -28.81 1.28 -7.77
C VAL A 486 -29.59 2.20 -6.83
N LEU A 487 -28.94 3.21 -6.24
CA LEU A 487 -29.60 4.17 -5.35
C LEU A 487 -30.65 5.02 -6.08
N HIS A 488 -30.35 5.50 -7.28
CA HIS A 488 -31.30 6.22 -8.14
C HIS A 488 -32.43 5.32 -8.65
N GLU A 489 -32.17 4.05 -8.95
CA GLU A 489 -33.19 3.10 -9.40
C GLU A 489 -34.28 2.88 -8.33
N HIS A 490 -33.89 2.80 -7.05
CA HIS A 490 -34.80 2.48 -5.95
C HIS A 490 -35.24 3.71 -5.14
N GLY A 491 -34.70 4.88 -5.42
CA GLY A 491 -34.99 6.10 -4.66
C GLY A 491 -34.53 6.06 -3.19
N ARG A 492 -33.39 5.41 -2.91
CA ARG A 492 -32.82 5.29 -1.55
C ARG A 492 -31.79 6.39 -1.31
N GLY A 493 -32.08 7.32 -0.39
CA GLY A 493 -31.22 8.48 -0.11
C GLY A 493 -31.15 9.50 -1.25
N LEU A 494 -31.85 9.23 -2.36
CA LEU A 494 -31.90 10.02 -3.58
C LEU A 494 -33.33 9.93 -4.15
N PRO A 495 -33.80 10.94 -4.90
CA PRO A 495 -35.03 10.80 -5.65
C PRO A 495 -34.89 9.67 -6.68
N GLN A 496 -35.98 8.91 -6.85
CA GLN A 496 -36.02 7.85 -7.85
C GLN A 496 -35.95 8.46 -9.26
N ASP A 497 -34.93 8.07 -10.02
CA ASP A 497 -34.71 8.52 -11.40
C ASP A 497 -34.09 7.39 -12.23
N LEU A 498 -34.91 6.74 -13.04
CA LEU A 498 -34.50 5.60 -13.85
C LEU A 498 -33.59 6.01 -15.02
N HIS A 499 -33.71 7.24 -15.52
CA HIS A 499 -32.85 7.74 -16.59
C HIS A 499 -31.45 7.99 -16.08
N LEU A 500 -31.34 8.62 -14.90
CA LEU A 500 -30.06 8.84 -14.25
C LEU A 500 -29.43 7.53 -13.79
N ALA A 501 -30.23 6.58 -13.29
CA ALA A 501 -29.77 5.23 -12.98
C ALA A 501 -29.14 4.54 -14.20
N LYS A 502 -29.84 4.58 -15.36
CA LYS A 502 -29.31 4.05 -16.62
C LYS A 502 -27.98 4.72 -17.00
N ARG A 503 -27.90 6.05 -16.91
CA ARG A 503 -26.68 6.79 -17.22
C ARG A 503 -25.50 6.35 -16.36
N TYR A 504 -25.71 6.17 -15.06
CA TYR A 504 -24.67 5.68 -14.15
C TYR A 504 -24.24 4.24 -14.49
N TYR A 505 -25.18 3.36 -14.84
CA TYR A 505 -24.85 2.03 -15.33
C TYR A 505 -24.03 2.10 -16.64
N ASP A 506 -24.46 2.88 -17.64
CA ASP A 506 -23.70 3.04 -18.88
C ASP A 506 -22.27 3.58 -18.64
N MET A 507 -22.11 4.55 -17.73
CA MET A 507 -20.80 5.03 -17.30
C MET A 507 -19.96 3.92 -16.66
N ALA A 508 -20.54 3.15 -15.72
CA ALA A 508 -19.85 2.04 -15.06
C ALA A 508 -19.34 0.99 -16.07
N ARG A 509 -20.16 0.65 -17.07
CA ARG A 509 -19.81 -0.29 -18.15
C ARG A 509 -18.61 0.17 -18.98
N THR A 510 -18.52 1.46 -19.28
CA THR A 510 -17.39 2.01 -20.06
C THR A 510 -16.12 2.23 -19.24
N THR A 511 -16.22 2.19 -17.91
CA THR A 511 -15.11 2.53 -17.01
C THR A 511 -14.18 1.36 -16.75
N HIS A 512 -14.69 0.12 -16.68
CA HIS A 512 -13.88 -1.07 -16.40
C HIS A 512 -14.37 -2.28 -17.20
N PRO A 513 -13.49 -3.12 -17.78
CA PRO A 513 -13.91 -4.29 -18.56
C PRO A 513 -14.73 -5.30 -17.74
N ASP A 514 -14.30 -5.60 -16.51
CA ASP A 514 -14.98 -6.59 -15.65
C ASP A 514 -16.41 -6.18 -15.25
N SER A 515 -16.76 -4.89 -15.37
CA SER A 515 -18.11 -4.43 -15.07
C SER A 515 -19.11 -4.72 -16.20
N ALA A 516 -18.65 -5.10 -17.40
CA ALA A 516 -19.50 -5.23 -18.58
C ALA A 516 -20.67 -6.21 -18.38
N VAL A 517 -20.39 -7.41 -17.85
CA VAL A 517 -21.40 -8.44 -17.63
C VAL A 517 -22.39 -8.05 -16.50
N PRO A 518 -21.93 -7.72 -15.27
CA PRO A 518 -22.84 -7.31 -14.20
C PRO A 518 -23.71 -6.11 -14.57
N VAL A 519 -23.14 -5.11 -15.25
CA VAL A 519 -23.87 -3.90 -15.64
C VAL A 519 -24.89 -4.19 -16.73
N THR A 520 -24.58 -5.06 -17.70
CA THR A 520 -25.54 -5.43 -18.74
C THR A 520 -26.77 -6.12 -18.15
N LEU A 521 -26.57 -7.01 -17.17
CA LEU A 521 -27.66 -7.62 -16.42
C LEU A 521 -28.47 -6.58 -15.63
N ALA A 522 -27.80 -5.62 -15.00
CA ALA A 522 -28.46 -4.52 -14.29
C ALA A 522 -29.28 -3.61 -15.23
N LEU A 523 -28.80 -3.32 -16.44
CA LEU A 523 -29.53 -2.56 -17.45
C LEU A 523 -30.77 -3.33 -17.96
N LEU A 524 -30.66 -4.65 -18.13
CA LEU A 524 -31.79 -5.50 -18.49
C LEU A 524 -32.83 -5.51 -17.36
N LYS A 525 -32.38 -5.67 -16.11
CA LYS A 525 -33.22 -5.57 -14.91
C LYS A 525 -33.90 -4.20 -14.81
N LEU A 526 -33.16 -3.10 -15.04
CA LEU A 526 -33.70 -1.74 -15.03
C LEU A 526 -34.81 -1.56 -16.08
N SER A 527 -34.64 -2.17 -17.26
CA SER A 527 -35.64 -2.15 -18.32
C SER A 527 -36.93 -2.87 -17.91
N LEU A 528 -36.80 -4.04 -17.28
CA LEU A 528 -37.93 -4.78 -16.70
C LEU A 528 -38.59 -3.98 -15.56
N HIS A 529 -37.80 -3.34 -14.71
CA HIS A 529 -38.28 -2.53 -13.59
C HIS A 529 -39.06 -1.30 -14.10
N HIS A 530 -38.58 -0.64 -15.16
CA HIS A 530 -39.29 0.45 -15.82
C HIS A 530 -40.65 -0.01 -16.38
N LEU A 531 -40.69 -1.17 -17.07
CA LEU A 531 -41.93 -1.77 -17.55
C LEU A 531 -42.91 -2.09 -16.41
N TYR A 532 -42.40 -2.58 -15.27
CA TYR A 532 -43.22 -2.86 -14.09
C TYR A 532 -43.80 -1.59 -13.47
N ILE A 533 -42.99 -0.54 -13.26
CA ILE A 533 -43.44 0.72 -12.68
C ILE A 533 -44.54 1.36 -13.55
N ASN A 534 -44.33 1.40 -14.86
CA ASN A 534 -45.30 2.01 -15.79
C ASN A 534 -46.62 1.23 -15.87
N ASN A 535 -46.59 -0.09 -15.68
CA ASN A 535 -47.77 -0.95 -15.73
C ASN A 535 -48.27 -1.38 -14.35
N ARG A 536 -47.84 -0.70 -13.28
CA ARG A 536 -48.07 -1.15 -11.89
C ARG A 536 -49.56 -1.32 -11.58
N GLU A 537 -50.39 -0.38 -11.98
CA GLU A 537 -51.85 -0.46 -11.75
C GLU A 537 -52.51 -1.60 -12.54
N ALA A 538 -52.13 -1.76 -13.82
CA ALA A 538 -52.62 -2.86 -14.66
C ALA A 538 -52.15 -4.23 -14.13
N ALA A 539 -50.92 -4.32 -13.61
CA ALA A 539 -50.36 -5.52 -13.01
C ALA A 539 -51.09 -5.88 -11.71
N HIS A 540 -51.33 -4.91 -10.82
CA HIS A 540 -52.11 -5.12 -9.59
C HIS A 540 -53.56 -5.48 -9.89
N ALA A 541 -54.18 -4.83 -10.88
CA ALA A 541 -55.53 -5.16 -11.32
C ALA A 541 -55.62 -6.57 -11.90
N SER A 542 -54.64 -6.97 -12.73
CA SER A 542 -54.56 -8.31 -13.31
C SER A 542 -54.33 -9.38 -12.25
N ALA A 543 -53.39 -9.16 -11.31
CA ALA A 543 -53.15 -10.08 -10.19
C ALA A 543 -54.38 -10.19 -9.28
N ALA A 544 -55.05 -9.08 -8.97
CA ALA A 544 -56.27 -9.08 -8.18
C ALA A 544 -57.46 -9.72 -8.93
N TRP A 545 -57.52 -9.62 -10.26
CA TRP A 545 -58.50 -10.31 -11.09
C TRP A 545 -58.25 -11.82 -11.10
N VAL A 546 -56.99 -12.25 -11.27
CA VAL A 546 -56.61 -13.66 -11.23
C VAL A 546 -56.92 -14.27 -9.86
N LEU A 547 -56.56 -13.58 -8.76
CA LEU A 547 -56.86 -14.05 -7.41
C LEU A 547 -58.37 -14.10 -7.13
N ARG A 548 -59.14 -13.13 -7.60
CA ARG A 548 -60.62 -13.12 -7.46
C ARG A 548 -61.31 -14.20 -8.28
N ASN A 549 -60.75 -14.57 -9.43
CA ASN A 549 -61.32 -15.58 -10.31
C ASN A 549 -60.59 -16.93 -10.22
N ALA A 550 -59.77 -17.13 -9.20
CA ALA A 550 -58.94 -18.32 -9.06
C ALA A 550 -59.80 -19.60 -9.01
N GLU A 551 -60.93 -19.57 -8.29
CA GLU A 551 -61.87 -20.70 -8.23
C GLU A 551 -62.49 -21.00 -9.60
N ALA A 552 -62.88 -19.97 -10.35
CA ALA A 552 -63.43 -20.13 -11.69
C ALA A 552 -62.38 -20.67 -12.69
N LEU A 553 -61.13 -20.20 -12.59
CA LEU A 553 -60.03 -20.69 -13.42
C LEU A 553 -59.67 -22.15 -13.10
N ILE A 554 -59.68 -22.53 -11.82
CA ILE A 554 -59.49 -23.92 -11.37
C ILE A 554 -60.64 -24.80 -11.88
N LEU A 555 -61.89 -24.33 -11.79
CA LEU A 555 -63.05 -25.06 -12.30
C LEU A 555 -63.01 -25.25 -13.82
N VAL A 556 -62.58 -24.24 -14.58
CA VAL A 556 -62.39 -24.35 -16.04
C VAL A 556 -61.28 -25.35 -16.38
N ALA A 557 -60.17 -25.34 -15.64
CA ALA A 557 -59.09 -26.31 -15.82
C ALA A 557 -59.55 -27.75 -15.48
N LEU A 558 -60.31 -27.93 -14.39
CA LEU A 558 -60.88 -29.21 -14.00
C LEU A 558 -61.95 -29.70 -15.00
N ALA A 559 -62.80 -28.81 -15.52
CA ALA A 559 -63.78 -29.14 -16.55
C ALA A 559 -63.10 -29.52 -17.88
N GLY A 560 -62.04 -28.80 -18.27
CA GLY A 560 -61.24 -29.12 -19.44
C GLY A 560 -60.56 -30.48 -19.33
N THR A 561 -59.93 -30.76 -18.18
CA THR A 561 -59.31 -32.07 -17.93
C THR A 561 -60.34 -33.20 -17.85
N LEU A 562 -61.50 -32.98 -17.22
CA LEU A 562 -62.60 -33.95 -17.23
C LEU A 562 -63.14 -34.20 -18.64
N GLY A 563 -63.26 -33.15 -19.46
CA GLY A 563 -63.64 -33.27 -20.87
C GLY A 563 -62.67 -34.12 -21.67
N VAL A 564 -61.36 -33.95 -21.46
CA VAL A 564 -60.32 -34.79 -22.05
C VAL A 564 -60.44 -36.24 -21.58
N VAL A 565 -60.65 -36.48 -20.28
CA VAL A 565 -60.83 -37.85 -19.73
C VAL A 565 -62.07 -38.52 -20.32
N LEU A 566 -63.21 -37.80 -20.39
CA LEU A 566 -64.44 -38.31 -20.99
C LEU A 566 -64.28 -38.59 -22.49
N HIS A 567 -63.58 -37.72 -23.21
CA HIS A 567 -63.29 -37.93 -24.63
C HIS A 567 -62.45 -39.20 -24.84
N LEU A 568 -61.36 -39.34 -24.09
CA LEU A 568 -60.49 -40.52 -24.12
C LEU A 568 -61.23 -41.80 -23.70
N ARG A 569 -62.11 -41.72 -22.69
CA ARG A 569 -62.95 -42.84 -22.28
C ARG A 569 -63.93 -43.22 -23.38
N SER A 570 -64.63 -42.25 -23.99
CA SER A 570 -65.56 -42.50 -25.11
C SER A 570 -64.85 -43.07 -26.34
N ALA A 571 -63.61 -42.66 -26.59
CA ALA A 571 -62.79 -43.19 -27.67
C ALA A 571 -62.39 -44.65 -27.39
N ARG A 572 -62.06 -44.99 -26.13
CA ARG A 572 -61.82 -46.38 -25.72
C ARG A 572 -63.08 -47.24 -25.80
N THR A 573 -64.25 -46.75 -25.39
CA THR A 573 -65.50 -47.52 -25.53
C THR A 573 -65.87 -47.74 -26.99
N ARG A 574 -65.71 -46.72 -27.84
CA ARG A 574 -65.93 -46.86 -29.29
C ARG A 574 -64.97 -47.87 -29.93
N ARG A 575 -63.69 -47.87 -29.53
CA ARG A 575 -62.73 -48.91 -29.97
C ARG A 575 -63.15 -50.31 -29.53
N ARG A 576 -63.52 -50.50 -28.27
CA ARG A 576 -63.98 -51.81 -27.77
C ARG A 576 -65.27 -52.31 -28.44
N LEU A 577 -66.19 -51.41 -28.77
CA LEU A 577 -67.41 -51.78 -29.51
C LEU A 577 -67.12 -52.10 -30.98
N ALA A 578 -66.15 -51.44 -31.60
CA ALA A 578 -65.69 -51.79 -32.96
C ALA A 578 -64.97 -53.15 -32.95
N GLU A 579 -64.09 -53.41 -31.98
CA GLU A 579 -63.42 -54.71 -31.80
C GLU A 579 -64.43 -55.85 -31.56
N ALA A 580 -65.48 -55.63 -30.77
CA ALA A 580 -66.52 -56.63 -30.52
C ALA A 580 -67.47 -56.87 -31.72
N ALA A 581 -67.56 -55.92 -32.66
CA ALA A 581 -68.35 -56.06 -33.88
C ALA A 581 -67.59 -56.81 -34.99
N ASP A 582 -66.25 -56.80 -34.97
CA ASP A 582 -65.41 -57.60 -35.88
C ASP A 582 -65.27 -59.07 -35.45
N GLU A 583 -65.66 -59.42 -34.20
CA GLU A 583 -65.65 -60.80 -33.66
C GLU A 583 -66.98 -61.58 -33.88
N GLN A 584 -68.01 -60.95 -34.46
CA GLN A 584 -69.28 -61.57 -34.87
C GLN A 584 -69.33 -61.75 -36.38
#